data_AF-A0A9E8LXH2-F1
#
_entry.id   AF-A0A9E8LXH2-F1
#
_cell.length_a   1.000
_cell.length_b   1.000
_cell.length_c   1.000
_cell.angle_alpha   90.00
_cell.angle_beta   90.00
_cell.angle_gamma   90.00
#
_symmetry.space_group_name_H-M   'P 1'
#
loop_
_entity.id
_entity.type
_entity.pdbx_description
1 polymer ?
#
loop_
_entity_poly.entity_id
_entity_poly.type
_entity_poly.pdbx_seq_one_letter_code
_entity_poly.pdbx_strand_id
1 'polypeptide(L)'
;MELTDLSARQIRYYEEHGLVVPARTKGKQRMFSLNDIDKLLEIKDLLDQGINIAGIKQIFTMKQLNQEAANSRDSASKGEISDKELRKILREELTREGQMFRPHLRQGDMSRFYH
;
A
#
# COMPACT_ATOMS: atom_id res chain seq x y z
N MET A 1 -14.32 7.11 -18.04
CA MET A 1 -12.90 7.04 -17.66
C MET A 1 -12.44 5.66 -18.06
N GLU A 2 -11.47 5.53 -18.97
CA GLU A 2 -11.11 4.26 -19.65
C GLU A 2 -10.70 3.12 -18.72
N LEU A 3 -10.35 3.40 -17.46
CA LEU A 3 -9.86 2.42 -16.50
C LEU A 3 -10.95 1.73 -15.64
N THR A 4 -12.13 2.35 -15.48
CA THR A 4 -13.16 1.85 -14.53
C THR A 4 -14.52 1.60 -15.18
N ASP A 5 -14.68 1.95 -16.46
CA ASP A 5 -15.97 2.02 -17.16
C ASP A 5 -17.04 2.89 -16.47
N LEU A 6 -16.64 3.70 -15.48
CA LEU A 6 -17.56 4.60 -14.80
C LEU A 6 -17.68 5.93 -15.54
N SER A 7 -18.90 6.43 -15.60
CA SER A 7 -19.19 7.79 -16.05
C SER A 7 -18.72 8.80 -15.01
N ALA A 8 -18.39 10.03 -15.47
CA ALA A 8 -18.01 11.11 -14.56
C ALA A 8 -19.15 11.50 -13.59
N ARG A 9 -20.40 11.18 -13.92
CA ARG A 9 -21.56 11.37 -13.04
C ARG A 9 -21.55 10.37 -11.89
N GLN A 10 -21.30 9.10 -12.16
CA GLN A 10 -21.20 8.06 -11.13
C GLN A 10 -20.06 8.36 -10.14
N ILE A 11 -18.89 8.74 -10.64
CA ILE A 11 -17.74 9.07 -9.78
C ILE A 11 -18.07 10.26 -8.85
N ARG A 12 -18.71 11.32 -9.38
CA ARG A 12 -19.18 12.45 -8.57
C ARG A 12 -20.20 12.01 -7.52
N TYR A 13 -21.13 11.14 -7.91
CA TYR A 13 -22.13 10.62 -7.02
C TYR A 13 -21.50 9.84 -5.84
N TYR A 14 -20.49 9.01 -6.11
CA TYR A 14 -19.75 8.31 -5.05
C TYR A 14 -18.95 9.25 -4.15
N GLU A 15 -18.34 10.31 -4.72
CA GLU A 15 -17.67 11.36 -3.96
C GLU A 15 -18.66 12.12 -3.04
N GLU A 16 -19.83 12.49 -3.54
CA GLU A 16 -20.87 13.18 -2.76
C GLU A 16 -21.36 12.34 -1.57
N HIS A 17 -21.37 11.02 -1.71
CA HIS A 17 -21.72 10.08 -0.64
C HIS A 17 -20.53 9.75 0.29
N GLY A 18 -19.35 10.33 0.02
CA GLY A 18 -18.14 10.17 0.81
C GLY A 18 -17.49 8.80 0.68
N LEU A 19 -17.78 8.05 -0.39
CA LEU A 19 -17.17 6.74 -0.63
C LEU A 19 -15.72 6.85 -1.15
N VAL A 20 -15.44 7.93 -1.88
CA VAL A 20 -14.10 8.24 -2.43
C VAL A 20 -13.82 9.71 -2.21
N VAL A 21 -12.61 10.04 -1.75
CA VAL A 21 -12.18 11.41 -1.48
C VAL A 21 -10.88 11.66 -2.26
N PRO A 22 -10.97 12.09 -3.53
CA PRO A 22 -9.79 12.34 -4.34
C PRO A 22 -9.05 13.59 -3.87
N ALA A 23 -7.74 13.60 -4.06
CA ALA A 23 -6.94 14.81 -3.89
C ALA A 23 -7.37 15.87 -4.93
N ARG A 24 -7.12 17.15 -4.63
CA ARG A 24 -7.41 18.25 -5.55
C ARG A 24 -6.15 19.03 -5.91
N THR A 25 -5.99 19.37 -7.19
CA THR A 25 -4.92 20.27 -7.63
C THR A 25 -5.24 21.72 -7.24
N LYS A 26 -4.24 22.61 -7.37
CA LYS A 26 -4.43 24.07 -7.23
C LYS A 26 -5.55 24.60 -8.14
N GLY A 27 -5.76 23.98 -9.31
CA GLY A 27 -6.83 24.29 -10.25
C GLY A 27 -8.19 23.65 -9.92
N LYS A 28 -8.38 23.09 -8.71
CA LYS A 28 -9.59 22.38 -8.25
C LYS A 28 -9.95 21.12 -9.06
N GLN A 29 -9.03 20.60 -9.88
CA GLN A 29 -9.23 19.34 -10.59
C GLN A 29 -9.02 18.16 -9.65
N ARG A 30 -9.80 17.09 -9.82
CA ARG A 30 -9.70 15.86 -9.04
C ARG A 30 -8.52 15.03 -9.52
N MET A 31 -7.68 14.59 -8.58
CA MET A 31 -6.63 13.60 -8.80
C MET A 31 -7.00 12.34 -8.05
N PHE A 32 -7.22 11.27 -8.81
CA PHE A 32 -7.45 9.94 -8.27
C PHE A 32 -6.11 9.21 -8.15
N SER A 33 -5.82 8.70 -6.98
CA SER A 33 -4.72 7.75 -6.76
C SER A 33 -5.11 6.36 -7.25
N LEU A 34 -4.15 5.44 -7.37
CA LEU A 34 -4.43 4.04 -7.70
C LEU A 34 -5.41 3.41 -6.69
N ASN A 35 -5.23 3.70 -5.40
CA ASN A 35 -6.15 3.24 -4.35
C ASN A 35 -7.57 3.78 -4.55
N ASP A 36 -7.73 4.99 -5.08
CA ASP A 36 -9.07 5.53 -5.39
C ASP A 36 -9.69 4.81 -6.59
N ILE A 37 -8.88 4.43 -7.59
CA ILE A 37 -9.33 3.61 -8.72
C ILE A 37 -9.80 2.23 -8.24
N ASP A 38 -9.03 1.56 -7.38
CA ASP A 38 -9.40 0.27 -6.81
C ASP A 38 -10.70 0.35 -6.02
N LYS A 39 -10.87 1.40 -5.20
CA LYS A 39 -12.13 1.65 -4.48
C LYS A 39 -13.31 1.85 -5.44
N LEU A 40 -13.12 2.60 -6.52
CA LEU A 40 -14.17 2.83 -7.51
C LEU A 40 -14.61 1.52 -8.19
N LEU A 41 -13.68 0.62 -8.49
CA LEU A 41 -13.96 -0.71 -9.02
C LEU A 41 -14.72 -1.56 -7.99
N GLU A 42 -14.27 -1.58 -6.73
CA GLU A 42 -14.94 -2.31 -5.65
C GLU A 42 -16.38 -1.79 -5.43
N ILE A 43 -16.61 -0.48 -5.48
CA ILE A 43 -17.95 0.12 -5.40
C ILE A 43 -18.84 -0.36 -6.55
N LYS A 44 -18.31 -0.41 -7.78
CA LYS A 44 -19.04 -0.89 -8.95
C LYS A 44 -19.48 -2.35 -8.76
N ASP A 45 -18.56 -3.21 -8.36
CA ASP A 45 -18.84 -4.64 -8.17
C ASP A 45 -19.88 -4.88 -7.06
N LEU A 46 -19.84 -4.10 -5.98
CA LEU A 46 -20.82 -4.19 -4.89
C LEU A 46 -22.20 -3.70 -5.33
N LEU A 47 -22.28 -2.65 -6.16
CA LEU A 47 -23.53 -2.19 -6.75
C LEU A 47 -24.12 -3.23 -7.71
N ASP A 48 -23.27 -3.88 -8.51
CA ASP A 48 -23.68 -4.95 -9.44
C ASP A 48 -24.21 -6.19 -8.68
N GLN A 49 -23.74 -6.41 -7.46
CA GLN A 49 -24.28 -7.41 -6.53
C GLN A 49 -25.61 -6.98 -5.86
N GLY A 50 -26.10 -5.77 -6.14
CA GLY A 50 -27.35 -5.24 -5.59
C GLY A 50 -27.21 -4.59 -4.21
N ILE A 51 -25.98 -4.33 -3.75
CA ILE A 51 -25.75 -3.67 -2.47
C ILE A 51 -25.96 -2.16 -2.64
N ASN A 52 -26.72 -1.55 -1.73
CA ASN A 52 -26.95 -0.11 -1.76
C ASN A 52 -25.75 0.68 -1.20
N ILE A 53 -25.74 2.00 -1.42
CA ILE A 53 -24.66 2.90 -0.99
C ILE A 53 -24.43 2.87 0.53
N ALA A 54 -25.50 2.74 1.32
CA ALA A 54 -25.38 2.66 2.77
C ALA A 54 -24.65 1.37 3.20
N GLY A 55 -24.98 0.23 2.58
CA GLY A 55 -24.31 -1.05 2.78
C GLY A 55 -22.85 -1.00 2.34
N ILE A 56 -22.57 -0.43 1.18
CA ILE A 56 -21.20 -0.21 0.69
C ILE A 56 -20.39 0.60 1.71
N LYS A 57 -20.96 1.69 2.23
CA LYS A 57 -20.28 2.50 3.25
C LYS A 57 -19.93 1.71 4.50
N GLN A 58 -20.85 0.87 5.00
CA GLN A 58 -20.59 0.00 6.15
C GLN A 58 -19.48 -1.02 5.88
N ILE A 59 -19.46 -1.62 4.68
CA ILE A 59 -18.41 -2.57 4.28
C ILE A 59 -17.03 -1.89 4.32
N PHE A 60 -16.91 -0.69 3.76
CA PHE A 60 -15.66 0.05 3.78
C PHE A 60 -15.23 0.45 5.20
N THR A 61 -16.17 0.89 6.05
CA THR A 61 -15.86 1.21 7.46
C THR A 61 -15.34 -0.02 8.20
N MET A 62 -15.97 -1.18 8.02
CA MET A 62 -15.54 -2.44 8.66
C MET A 62 -14.16 -2.89 8.16
N LYS A 63 -13.90 -2.76 6.86
CA LYS A 63 -12.59 -3.07 6.25
C LYS A 63 -11.48 -2.19 6.83
N GLN A 64 -11.77 -0.91 7.05
CA GLN A 64 -10.82 0.04 7.64
C GLN A 64 -10.54 -0.27 9.12
N LEU A 65 -11.56 -0.55 9.92
CA LEU A 65 -11.38 -0.96 11.32
C LEU A 65 -10.55 -2.25 11.44
N ASN A 66 -10.77 -3.22 10.55
CA ASN A 66 -9.99 -4.45 10.51
C ASN A 66 -8.52 -4.21 10.14
N GLN A 67 -8.25 -3.29 9.20
CA GLN A 67 -6.89 -2.91 8.83
C GLN A 67 -6.17 -2.20 9.99
N GLU A 68 -6.85 -1.31 10.71
CA GLU A 68 -6.30 -0.64 11.90
C GLU A 68 -6.00 -1.65 13.03
N ALA A 69 -6.90 -2.63 13.23
CA ALA A 69 -6.71 -3.72 14.19
C ALA A 69 -5.62 -4.73 13.79
N ALA A 70 -5.31 -4.87 12.49
CA ALA A 70 -4.20 -5.68 12.01
C ALA A 70 -2.86 -4.94 12.17
N ASN A 71 -2.81 -3.68 11.75
CA ASN A 71 -1.61 -2.84 11.84
C ASN A 71 -1.13 -2.63 13.29
N SER A 72 -2.05 -2.56 14.24
CA SER A 72 -1.75 -2.48 15.68
C SER A 72 -1.18 -3.78 16.26
N ARG A 73 -1.49 -4.94 15.67
CA ARG A 73 -0.88 -6.23 16.05
C ARG A 73 0.51 -6.39 15.43
N ASP A 74 0.69 -5.93 14.20
CA ASP A 74 1.99 -5.99 13.52
C ASP A 74 3.01 -5.00 14.10
N SER A 75 2.55 -3.86 14.65
CA SER A 75 3.43 -2.94 15.38
C SER A 75 3.82 -3.47 16.76
N ALA A 76 2.95 -4.28 17.39
CA ALA A 76 3.28 -4.98 18.63
C ALA A 76 4.28 -6.14 18.40
N SER A 77 4.21 -6.85 17.27
CA SER A 77 5.13 -7.96 16.95
C SER A 77 6.49 -7.52 16.40
N LYS A 78 6.60 -6.34 15.76
CA LYS A 78 7.89 -5.75 15.35
C LYS A 78 8.69 -5.14 16.51
N GLY A 79 8.14 -5.14 17.72
CA GLY A 79 8.71 -4.52 18.92
C GLY A 79 9.63 -5.41 19.75
N GLU A 80 10.07 -6.58 19.28
CA GLU A 80 10.83 -7.51 20.15
C GLU A 80 12.35 -7.29 20.18
N ILE A 81 12.93 -6.46 19.29
CA ILE A 81 14.36 -6.11 19.38
C ILE A 81 14.56 -4.64 19.02
N SER A 82 15.11 -3.86 19.95
CA SER A 82 15.47 -2.46 19.70
C SER A 82 16.51 -2.37 18.58
N ASP A 83 16.48 -1.33 17.74
CA ASP A 83 17.51 -1.05 16.71
C ASP A 83 18.93 -1.00 17.31
N LYS A 84 19.04 -0.67 18.61
CA LYS A 84 20.30 -0.72 19.37
C LYS A 84 20.76 -2.15 19.65
N GLU A 85 19.82 -3.04 19.93
CA GLU A 85 20.04 -4.44 20.24
C GLU A 85 20.32 -5.26 18.96
N LEU A 86 19.65 -4.94 17.85
CA LEU A 86 19.99 -5.44 16.51
C LEU A 86 21.43 -5.07 16.11
N ARG A 87 21.84 -3.81 16.30
CA ARG A 87 23.23 -3.39 16.05
C ARG A 87 24.23 -4.10 16.95
N LYS A 88 23.86 -4.40 18.20
CA LYS A 88 24.73 -5.12 19.14
C LYS A 88 24.92 -6.57 18.69
N ILE A 89 23.85 -7.27 18.34
CA ILE A 89 23.88 -8.64 17.81
C ILE A 89 24.73 -8.71 16.53
N LEU A 90 24.49 -7.81 15.57
CA LEU A 90 25.26 -7.75 14.32
C LEU A 90 26.76 -7.53 14.58
N ARG A 91 27.09 -6.64 15.53
CA ARG A 91 28.48 -6.34 15.88
C ARG A 91 29.15 -7.54 16.55
N GLU A 92 28.42 -8.25 17.41
CA GLU A 92 28.88 -9.47 18.07
C GLU A 92 29.13 -10.59 17.05
N GLU A 93 28.24 -10.78 16.07
CA GLU A 93 28.45 -11.74 14.98
C GLU A 93 29.66 -11.40 14.11
N LEU A 94 29.81 -10.15 13.67
CA LEU A 94 30.97 -9.71 12.88
C LEU A 94 32.30 -9.91 13.63
N THR A 95 32.29 -9.81 14.96
CA THR A 95 33.47 -10.08 15.79
C THR A 95 33.69 -11.58 16.05
N ARG A 96 32.62 -12.39 16.10
CA ARG A 96 32.72 -13.86 16.21
C ARG A 96 33.17 -14.50 14.89
N GLU A 97 32.82 -13.91 13.76
CA GLU A 97 33.16 -14.37 12.41
C GLU A 97 34.42 -13.73 11.82
N GLY A 98 35.35 -13.26 12.66
CA GLY A 98 36.68 -12.77 12.26
C GLY A 98 37.60 -13.82 11.59
N GLN A 99 37.05 -14.92 11.05
CA GLN A 99 37.79 -15.98 10.37
C GLN A 99 37.20 -16.46 9.03
N MET A 100 36.02 -16.02 8.52
CA MET A 100 35.53 -16.66 7.28
C MET A 100 34.68 -15.86 6.26
N PHE A 101 34.67 -14.53 6.24
CA PHE A 101 34.10 -13.81 5.10
C PHE A 101 35.02 -12.70 4.57
N ARG A 102 35.86 -13.05 3.60
CA ARG A 102 36.28 -12.09 2.56
C ARG A 102 35.11 -11.99 1.59
N PRO A 103 34.40 -10.85 1.47
CA PRO A 103 33.52 -10.68 0.34
C PRO A 103 34.43 -10.59 -0.87
N HIS A 104 34.40 -11.62 -1.72
CA HIS A 104 34.93 -11.50 -3.07
C HIS A 104 34.08 -10.47 -3.79
N LEU A 105 34.51 -9.21 -3.72
CA LEU A 105 34.09 -8.15 -4.60
C LEU A 105 34.47 -8.61 -6.02
N ARG A 106 33.53 -9.23 -6.73
CA ARG A 106 33.65 -9.46 -8.17
C ARG A 106 33.57 -8.10 -8.86
N GLN A 107 34.72 -7.42 -8.86
CA GLN A 107 35.02 -6.33 -9.74
C GLN A 107 35.27 -6.93 -11.12
N GLY A 108 34.33 -6.70 -12.04
CA GLY A 108 34.49 -7.02 -13.46
C GLY A 108 33.56 -8.12 -13.96
N ASP A 109 32.41 -7.71 -14.49
CA ASP A 109 32.00 -8.24 -15.80
C ASP A 109 31.42 -7.07 -16.61
N MET A 110 32.29 -6.54 -17.47
CA MET A 110 32.00 -5.51 -18.46
C MET A 110 31.22 -6.12 -19.61
N SER A 111 30.43 -5.30 -20.30
CA SER A 111 30.13 -5.45 -21.73
C SER A 111 29.50 -6.78 -22.16
N ARG A 112 28.20 -6.95 -21.87
CA ARG A 112 27.35 -7.94 -22.56
C ARG A 112 26.07 -7.38 -23.18
N PHE A 113 26.03 -6.07 -23.41
CA PHE A 113 25.01 -5.43 -24.23
C PHE A 113 25.70 -4.84 -25.47
N TYR A 114 25.88 -5.66 -26.51
CA TYR A 114 25.91 -5.25 -27.93
C TYR A 114 26.14 -6.51 -28.80
N HIS A 115 25.07 -7.01 -29.40
CA HIS A 115 25.00 -7.49 -30.79
C HIS A 115 23.55 -7.37 -31.25
#